data_AF-A0A382XJA8-F1
#
_entry.id   AF-A0A382XJA8-F1
#
_cell.length_a   1.000
_cell.length_b   1.000
_cell.length_c   1.000
_cell.angle_alpha   90.00
_cell.angle_beta   90.00
_cell.angle_gamma   90.00
#
_symmetry.space_group_name_H-M   'P 1'
#
loop_
_entity.id
_entity.type
_entity.pdbx_description
1 polymer ?
#
loop_
_entity_poly.entity_id
_entity_poly.type
_entity_poly.pdbx_seq_one_letter_code
_entity_poly.pdbx_strand_id
1 'polypeptide(L)' 'EWLHNNPNHSDCDRMNADAHLRALLLGHSLTLQVSGGEVVLGQWQRVLMAELDGPRARTLRVQAWGVG' A
#
# COMPACT_ATOMS: atom_id res chain seq x y z
N GLU A 1 19.17 6.13 -16.49
CA GLU A 1 17.82 5.65 -16.82
C GLU A 1 17.45 4.54 -15.85
N TRP A 2 16.21 4.45 -15.38
CA TRP A 2 15.83 3.46 -14.37
C TRP A 2 15.59 2.09 -15.03
N LEU A 3 16.44 1.10 -14.72
CA LEU A 3 16.50 -0.17 -15.46
C LEU A 3 15.45 -1.21 -15.02
N HIS A 4 14.77 -1.01 -13.90
CA HIS A 4 13.90 -2.04 -13.30
C HIS A 4 12.68 -2.43 -14.16
N ASN A 5 12.22 -1.54 -15.04
CA ASN A 5 11.16 -1.84 -16.01
C ASN A 5 11.71 -2.22 -17.40
N ASN A 6 13.03 -2.21 -17.59
CA ASN A 6 13.63 -2.50 -18.90
C ASN A 6 13.69 -4.01 -19.14
N PRO A 7 13.04 -4.55 -20.19
CA PRO A 7 13.00 -5.99 -20.45
C PRO A 7 14.39 -6.60 -20.74
N ASN A 8 15.37 -5.79 -21.15
CA ASN A 8 16.74 -6.26 -21.35
C ASN A 8 17.51 -6.46 -20.03
N HIS A 9 16.98 -5.96 -18.91
CA HIS A 9 17.63 -5.97 -17.60
C HIS A 9 16.73 -6.54 -16.49
N SER A 10 15.48 -6.86 -16.81
CA SER A 10 14.44 -7.24 -15.88
C SER A 10 13.47 -8.16 -16.59
N ASP A 11 13.20 -9.34 -16.02
CA ASP A 11 12.20 -10.28 -16.53
C ASP A 11 10.74 -9.80 -16.27
N CYS A 12 10.57 -8.49 -16.04
CA CYS A 12 9.29 -7.87 -15.74
C CYS A 12 8.52 -7.53 -17.02
N ASP A 13 7.92 -8.55 -17.63
CA ASP A 13 7.10 -8.40 -18.85
C ASP A 13 5.94 -7.39 -18.70
N ARG A 14 5.46 -7.19 -17.46
CA ARG A 14 4.38 -6.26 -17.15
C ARG A 14 4.82 -4.81 -16.97
N MET A 15 6.12 -4.54 -16.99
CA MET A 15 6.72 -3.21 -16.81
C MET A 15 6.20 -2.45 -15.58
N ASN A 16 6.06 -3.14 -14.45
CA ASN A 16 5.52 -2.59 -13.21
C ASN A 16 6.46 -2.80 -12.01
N ALA A 17 7.74 -3.09 -12.25
CA ALA A 17 8.72 -3.28 -11.18
C ALA A 17 8.87 -2.02 -10.31
N ASP A 18 8.71 -0.82 -10.91
CA ASP A 18 8.68 0.44 -10.16
C ASP A 18 7.50 0.50 -9.17
N ALA A 19 6.34 -0.05 -9.52
CA ALA A 19 5.19 -0.14 -8.61
C ALA A 19 5.49 -1.02 -7.39
N HIS A 20 6.18 -2.15 -7.60
CA HIS A 20 6.63 -3.03 -6.51
C HIS A 20 7.62 -2.33 -5.58
N LEU A 21 8.59 -1.58 -6.14
CA LEU A 21 9.56 -0.82 -5.36
C LEU A 21 8.88 0.29 -4.54
N ARG A 22 7.92 1.00 -5.13
CA ARG A 22 7.14 2.03 -4.42
C ARG A 22 6.27 1.43 -3.32
N ALA A 23 5.63 0.27 -3.55
CA ALA A 23 4.85 -0.43 -2.55
C ALA A 23 5.70 -0.89 -1.36
N LEU A 24 6.93 -1.34 -1.62
CA LEU A 24 7.88 -1.71 -0.58
C LEU A 24 8.24 -0.50 0.31
N LEU A 25 8.46 0.67 -0.30
CA LEU A 25 8.83 1.89 0.42
C LEU A 25 7.67 2.49 1.22
N LEU A 26 6.46 2.48 0.66
CA LEU A 26 5.27 3.03 1.33
C LEU A 26 4.69 2.10 2.40
N GLY A 27 4.95 0.79 2.28
CA GLY A 27 4.28 -0.23 3.06
C GLY A 27 2.89 -0.56 2.49
N HIS A 28 2.46 -1.81 2.70
CA HIS A 28 1.19 -2.34 2.19
C HIS A 28 0.19 -2.66 3.31
N SER A 29 0.55 -2.38 4.56
CA SER A 29 -0.30 -2.59 5.74
C SER A 29 -0.02 -1.51 6.78
N LEU A 30 -1.03 -1.23 7.60
CA LEU A 30 -0.93 -0.30 8.71
C LEU A 30 -1.72 -0.86 9.90
N THR A 31 -1.25 -0.57 11.11
CA THR A 31 -1.93 -0.90 12.37
C THR A 31 -2.39 0.39 13.00
N LEU A 32 -3.68 0.47 13.36
CA LEU A 32 -4.27 1.64 14.01
C LEU A 32 -4.81 1.26 15.38
N GLN A 33 -4.72 2.20 16.32
CA GLN A 33 -5.37 2.06 17.61
C GLN A 33 -6.87 2.32 17.48
N VAL A 34 -7.66 1.58 18.25
CA VAL A 34 -9.10 1.80 18.39
C VAL A 34 -9.40 2.02 19.87
N SER A 35 -10.10 3.10 20.20
CA SER A 35 -10.47 3.44 21.57
C SER A 35 -11.87 4.05 21.58
N GLY A 36 -12.71 3.63 22.53
CA GLY A 36 -14.10 4.10 22.61
C GLY A 36 -14.94 3.79 21.37
N GLY A 37 -14.59 2.75 20.60
CA GLY A 37 -15.25 2.39 19.35
C GLY A 37 -14.80 3.19 18.11
N GLU A 38 -13.82 4.08 18.26
CA GLU A 38 -13.32 4.93 17.17
C GLU A 38 -11.85 4.68 16.88
N VAL A 39 -11.46 4.84 15.61
CA VAL A 39 -10.06 4.80 15.18
C VAL A 39 -9.36 6.06 15.68
N VAL A 40 -8.27 5.89 16.42
CA VAL A 40 -7.48 7.01 16.95
C VAL A 40 -6.56 7.53 15.86
N LEU A 41 -6.85 8.73 15.37
CA LEU A 41 -6.02 9.48 14.42
C LEU A 41 -5.70 10.87 14.98
N GLY A 42 -4.48 11.33 14.76
CA GLY A 42 -4.12 12.72 14.98
C GLY A 42 -4.86 13.65 14.00
N GLN A 43 -4.97 14.93 14.36
CA GLN A 43 -5.68 15.97 13.59
C GLN A 43 -5.34 15.96 12.09
N TRP A 44 -4.08 15.70 11.76
CA TRP A 44 -3.53 15.73 10.40
C TRP A 44 -3.30 14.35 9.79
N GLN A 45 -3.59 13.26 10.50
CA GLN A 45 -3.42 11.91 9.97
C GLN A 45 -4.61 11.52 9.10
N ARG A 46 -4.33 10.88 7.96
CA ARG A 46 -5.32 10.30 7.06
C ARG A 46 -4.83 8.94 6.60
N VAL A 47 -5.76 8.02 6.39
CA VAL A 47 -5.47 6.73 5.75
C VAL A 47 -5.70 6.89 4.26
N LEU A 48 -4.65 6.65 3.48
CA LEU A 48 -4.69 6.75 2.02
C LEU A 48 -4.39 5.38 1.42
N MET A 49 -5.18 4.98 0.42
CA MET A 49 -4.84 3.87 -0.45
C MET A 49 -4.10 4.41 -1.68
N ALA A 50 -2.83 4.03 -1.84
CA ALA A 50 -2.05 4.37 -3.04
C ALA A 50 -2.13 3.22 -4.05
N GLU A 51 -2.76 3.46 -5.20
CA GLU A 51 -2.68 2.57 -6.36
C GLU A 51 -1.40 2.87 -7.15
N LEU A 52 -0.60 1.85 -7.42
CA LEU A 52 0.73 2.02 -8.03
C LEU A 52 0.90 1.25 -9.34
N ASP A 53 -0.02 0.34 -9.69
CA ASP A 53 0.00 -0.52 -10.88
C ASP A 53 -1.41 -0.59 -11.52
N GLY A 54 -2.01 0.60 -11.67
CA GLY A 54 -3.39 0.79 -12.14
C GLY A 54 -3.51 1.07 -13.65
N PRO A 55 -4.76 1.19 -14.17
CA PRO A 55 -6.02 1.12 -13.44
C PRO A 55 -6.47 -0.33 -13.21
N ARG A 56 -6.73 -0.70 -11.95
CA ARG A 56 -7.23 -2.03 -11.57
C ARG A 56 -8.15 -1.93 -10.36
N ALA A 57 -9.13 -2.84 -10.27
CA ALA A 57 -9.90 -2.99 -9.04
C ALA A 57 -9.01 -3.60 -7.95
N ARG A 58 -9.04 -3.01 -6.75
CA ARG A 58 -8.28 -3.50 -5.59
C ARG A 58 -9.21 -3.81 -4.43
N THR A 59 -8.72 -4.66 -3.54
CA THR A 59 -9.43 -5.07 -2.33
C THR A 59 -8.61 -4.66 -1.13
N LEU A 60 -9.25 -3.97 -0.19
CA LEU A 60 -8.68 -3.68 1.13
C LEU A 60 -9.23 -4.71 2.12
N ARG A 61 -8.35 -5.24 2.97
CA ARG A 61 -8.73 -6.16 4.05
C ARG A 61 -8.52 -5.46 5.39
N VAL A 62 -9.49 -5.63 6.27
CA VAL A 62 -9.44 -5.09 7.64
C VAL A 62 -9.60 -6.25 8.59
N GLN A 63 -8.70 -6.33 9.57
CA GLN A 63 -8.80 -7.25 10.69
C GLN A 63 -8.73 -6.41 11.97
N ALA A 64 -9.72 -6.58 12.84
CA ALA A 64 -9.78 -5.93 14.14
C ALA A 64 -9.89 -6.98 15.23
N TRP A 65 -9.21 -6.74 16.35
CA TRP A 65 -9.23 -7.58 17.54
C TRP A 65 -9.02 -6.69 18.75
N GLY A 66 -9.59 -7.07 19.89
CA GLY A 66 -9.53 -6.29 21.11
C GLY A 66 -10.51 -6.83 22.15
N VAL A 67 -10.51 -6.17 23.32
CA VAL A 67 -11.48 -6.38 24.39
C VAL A 67 -12.28 -5.09 24.55
N GLY A 68 -13.58 -5.23 24.82
CA GLY A 68 -14.47 -4.11 25.10
C GLY A 68 -14.33 -3.63 26.53
#